data_AF-A0A6H5JGF2-F1
#
_entry.id   AF-A0A6H5JGF2-F1
#
_cell.length_a   1.000
_cell.length_b   1.000
_cell.length_c   1.000
_cell.angle_alpha   90.00
_cell.angle_beta   90.00
_cell.angle_gamma   90.00
#
_symmetry.space_group_name_H-M   'P 1'
#
loop_
_entity.id
_entity.type
_entity.pdbx_description
1 polymer ?
#
loop_
_entity_poly.entity_id
_entity_poly.type
_entity_poly.pdbx_seq_one_letter_code
_entity_poly.pdbx_strand_id
1 'polypeptide(L)'
;METAAVERTPLVTVAACNLDQWALDFDGNLERVLRSIREAKAMGSRYRLGPELELCGYGCEDHFLEHDTFLHCDQSLAALLSVSST
;
A
#
# COMPACT_ATOMS: atom_id res chain seq x y z
N MET A 1 10.40 -47.65 11.57
CA MET A 1 9.57 -47.11 10.48
C MET A 1 9.52 -45.62 10.69
N GLU A 2 10.35 -44.91 9.94
CA GLU A 2 10.66 -43.49 10.09
C GLU A 2 9.44 -42.65 9.71
N THR A 3 8.95 -41.83 10.62
CA THR A 3 7.92 -40.83 10.33
C THR A 3 8.54 -39.79 9.43
N ALA A 4 8.26 -39.85 8.13
CA ALA A 4 8.63 -38.81 7.18
C ALA A 4 8.11 -37.46 7.70
N ALA A 5 9.02 -36.54 8.00
CA ALA A 5 8.67 -35.18 8.35
C ALA A 5 7.95 -34.56 7.15
N VAL A 6 6.69 -34.18 7.33
CA VAL A 6 5.95 -33.36 6.37
C VAL A 6 6.74 -32.06 6.20
N GLU A 7 7.25 -31.83 4.99
CA GLU A 7 7.91 -30.58 4.61
C GLU A 7 6.92 -29.43 4.86
N ARG A 8 7.21 -28.60 5.87
CA ARG A 8 6.35 -27.47 6.22
C ARG A 8 6.56 -26.37 5.18
N THR A 9 5.51 -26.05 4.42
CA THR A 9 5.48 -24.85 3.58
C THR A 9 5.82 -23.63 4.44
N PRO A 10 6.75 -22.74 4.01
CA PRO A 10 7.10 -21.56 4.79
C PRO A 10 5.87 -20.69 5.00
N LEU A 11 5.62 -20.29 6.26
CA LEU A 11 4.54 -19.37 6.61
C LEU A 11 4.88 -17.97 6.14
N VAL A 12 3.90 -17.26 5.57
CA VAL A 12 4.00 -15.86 5.17
C VAL A 12 2.99 -15.03 5.95
N THR A 13 3.44 -13.93 6.53
CA THR A 13 2.57 -12.92 7.15
C THR A 13 2.18 -11.90 6.09
N VAL A 14 0.88 -11.64 5.96
CA VAL A 14 0.32 -10.61 5.07
C VAL A 14 -0.50 -9.61 5.89
N ALA A 15 -0.58 -8.37 5.42
CA ALA A 15 -1.35 -7.29 6.03
C ALA A 15 -2.32 -6.73 5.00
N ALA A 16 -3.56 -6.48 5.43
CA ALA A 16 -4.53 -5.68 4.70
C ALA A 16 -4.90 -4.48 5.58
N CYS A 17 -5.10 -3.32 4.99
CA CYS A 17 -5.47 -2.11 5.72
C CYS A 17 -6.63 -1.36 5.05
N ASN A 18 -7.38 -0.64 5.87
CA ASN A 18 -8.33 0.38 5.44
C ASN A 18 -7.73 1.74 5.80
N LEU A 19 -7.82 2.71 4.89
CA LEU A 19 -7.29 4.05 5.07
C LEU A 19 -8.40 5.08 4.89
N ASP A 20 -8.35 6.14 5.68
CA ASP A 20 -9.23 7.31 5.57
C ASP A 20 -8.67 8.28 4.53
N GLN A 21 -8.74 7.87 3.25
CA GLN A 21 -8.25 8.68 2.12
C GLN A 21 -9.24 9.78 1.76
N TRP A 22 -8.72 10.94 1.41
CA TRP A 22 -9.51 12.09 0.99
C TRP A 22 -9.27 12.35 -0.50
N ALA A 23 -10.34 12.61 -1.25
CA ALA A 23 -10.23 12.89 -2.68
C ALA A 23 -9.28 14.08 -2.92
N LEU A 24 -8.29 13.87 -3.79
CA LEU A 24 -7.27 14.85 -4.19
C LEU A 24 -6.30 15.31 -3.09
N ASP A 25 -6.37 14.75 -1.87
CA ASP A 25 -5.39 14.99 -0.80
C ASP A 25 -4.14 14.11 -1.02
N PHE A 26 -3.39 14.35 -2.09
CA PHE A 26 -2.25 13.50 -2.46
C PHE A 26 -1.19 13.39 -1.35
N ASP A 27 -0.85 14.51 -0.70
CA ASP A 27 0.14 14.54 0.38
C ASP A 27 -0.34 13.73 1.60
N GLY A 28 -1.58 13.94 2.05
CA GLY A 28 -2.12 13.20 3.17
C GLY A 28 -2.31 11.72 2.84
N ASN A 29 -2.81 11.40 1.65
CA ASN A 29 -3.01 10.02 1.20
C ASN A 29 -1.68 9.27 1.15
N LEU A 30 -0.63 9.90 0.63
CA LEU A 30 0.73 9.35 0.62
C LEU A 30 1.25 9.09 2.03
N GLU A 31 1.09 10.03 2.96
CA GLU A 31 1.54 9.84 4.34
C GLU A 31 0.79 8.70 5.06
N ARG A 32 -0.52 8.55 4.81
CA ARG A 32 -1.32 7.43 5.34
C ARG A 32 -0.84 6.09 4.77
N VAL A 33 -0.54 6.02 3.47
CA VAL A 33 0.03 4.81 2.83
C VAL A 33 1.39 4.49 3.44
N LEU A 34 2.31 5.45 3.51
CA LEU A 34 3.64 5.27 4.10
C LEU A 34 3.58 4.77 5.54
N ARG A 35 2.69 5.35 6.36
CA ARG A 35 2.46 4.90 7.73
C ARG A 35 2.01 3.44 7.78
N SER A 36 1.01 3.07 7.00
CA SER A 36 0.50 1.69 6.99
C SER A 36 1.54 0.67 6.51
N ILE A 37 2.43 1.05 5.58
CA ILE A 37 3.56 0.21 5.16
C ILE A 37 4.56 0.02 6.31
N ARG A 38 4.90 1.10 7.05
CA ARG A 38 5.79 1.04 8.22
C ARG A 38 5.20 0.13 9.30
N GLU A 39 3.90 0.25 9.59
CA GLU A 39 3.19 -0.60 10.54
C GLU A 39 3.19 -2.08 10.10
N ALA A 40 2.88 -2.35 8.82
CA ALA A 40 2.90 -3.72 8.28
C ALA A 40 4.31 -4.35 8.36
N LYS A 41 5.36 -3.59 8.04
CA LYS A 41 6.75 -4.02 8.21
C LYS A 41 7.08 -4.32 9.67
N ALA A 42 6.67 -3.45 10.60
CA ALA A 42 6.89 -3.63 12.04
C ALA A 42 6.18 -4.89 12.59
N MET A 43 5.04 -5.27 12.00
CA MET A 43 4.33 -6.52 12.31
C MET A 43 4.91 -7.77 11.59
N GLY A 44 6.03 -7.63 10.87
CA GLY A 44 6.68 -8.73 10.17
C GLY A 44 5.99 -9.15 8.87
N SER A 45 5.03 -8.37 8.36
CA SER A 45 4.36 -8.65 7.10
C SER A 45 5.32 -8.58 5.92
N ARG A 46 5.19 -9.52 4.98
CA ARG A 46 5.91 -9.54 3.70
C ARG A 46 5.12 -8.93 2.56
N TYR A 47 3.81 -8.73 2.76
CA TYR A 47 2.91 -8.16 1.76
C TYR A 47 1.88 -7.27 2.44
N ARG A 48 1.74 -6.04 1.97
CA ARG A 48 0.71 -5.09 2.43
C ARG A 48 -0.23 -4.79 1.28
N LEU A 49 -1.52 -5.00 1.50
CA LEU A 49 -2.60 -4.64 0.59
C LEU A 49 -3.32 -3.37 1.10
N GLY A 50 -3.41 -2.36 0.25
CA GLY A 50 -4.20 -1.14 0.49
C GLY A 50 -5.59 -1.19 -0.15
N PRO A 51 -6.45 -0.19 0.13
CA PRO A 51 -7.74 -0.03 -0.54
C PRO A 51 -7.57 0.39 -2.02
N GLU A 52 -8.68 0.32 -2.77
CA GLU A 52 -8.76 0.75 -4.16
C GLU A 52 -8.48 2.26 -4.31
N LEU A 53 -7.73 2.63 -5.35
CA LEU A 53 -7.40 4.02 -5.70
C LEU A 53 -6.84 4.86 -4.53
N GLU A 54 -6.04 4.24 -3.66
CA GLU A 54 -5.63 4.86 -2.40
C GLU A 54 -4.77 6.13 -2.54
N LEU A 55 -4.11 6.38 -3.67
CA LEU A 55 -3.24 7.57 -3.82
C LEU A 55 -4.03 8.86 -4.07
N CYS A 56 -5.04 8.81 -4.94
CA CYS A 56 -5.94 9.94 -5.19
C CYS A 56 -7.17 9.94 -4.28
N GLY A 57 -7.53 8.79 -3.72
CA GLY A 57 -8.80 8.57 -3.03
C GLY A 57 -9.89 8.11 -4.00
N TYR A 58 -10.74 7.19 -3.55
CA TYR A 58 -11.77 6.57 -4.41
C TYR A 58 -12.78 7.59 -4.98
N GLY A 59 -13.21 8.57 -4.18
CA GLY A 59 -14.26 9.52 -4.54
C GLY A 59 -13.79 10.75 -5.32
N CYS A 60 -12.89 10.58 -6.31
CA CYS A 60 -12.47 11.70 -7.16
C CYS A 60 -13.47 12.02 -8.28
N GLU A 61 -14.33 11.07 -8.67
CA GLU A 61 -15.37 11.28 -9.69
C GLU A 61 -14.80 11.86 -11.01
N ASP A 62 -15.38 12.93 -11.54
CA ASP A 62 -14.97 13.54 -12.81
C ASP A 62 -13.51 14.05 -12.81
N HIS A 63 -12.89 14.22 -11.63
CA HIS A 63 -11.45 14.54 -11.55
C HIS A 63 -10.57 13.41 -12.10
N PHE A 64 -11.08 12.18 -12.28
CA PHE A 64 -10.38 11.13 -13.02
C PHE A 64 -10.18 11.47 -14.50
N LEU A 65 -10.88 12.48 -15.04
CA LEU A 65 -10.68 12.97 -16.41
C LEU A 65 -9.60 14.06 -16.49
N GLU A 66 -9.12 14.55 -15.35
CA GLU A 66 -8.08 15.57 -15.27
C GLU A 66 -6.68 14.93 -15.30
N HIS A 67 -5.81 15.43 -16.18
CA HIS A 67 -4.45 14.90 -16.30
C HIS A 67 -3.64 15.05 -15.00
N ASP A 68 -3.91 16.11 -14.23
CA ASP A 68 -3.23 16.39 -12.97
C ASP A 68 -3.47 15.28 -11.93
N THR A 69 -4.63 14.62 -11.94
CA THR A 69 -4.91 13.48 -11.05
C THR A 69 -3.93 12.33 -11.29
N PHE A 70 -3.63 12.02 -12.55
CA PHE A 70 -2.64 11.00 -12.91
C PHE A 70 -1.23 11.47 -12.54
N LEU A 71 -0.88 12.72 -12.87
CA LEU A 71 0.44 13.28 -12.58
C LEU A 71 0.77 13.20 -11.08
N HIS A 72 -0.16 13.57 -10.22
CA HIS A 72 0.05 13.54 -8.77
C HIS A 72 0.02 12.11 -8.19
N CYS A 73 -0.75 11.18 -8.78
CA CYS A 73 -0.62 9.75 -8.47
C CYS A 73 0.78 9.22 -8.82
N ASP A 74 1.32 9.57 -9.98
CA ASP A 74 2.65 9.14 -10.42
C ASP A 74 3.76 9.70 -9.51
N GLN A 75 3.64 10.96 -9.10
CA GLN A 75 4.55 11.59 -8.12
C GLN A 75 4.50 10.87 -6.77
N SER A 76 3.30 10.55 -6.28
CA SER A 76 3.10 9.81 -5.02
C SER A 76 3.68 8.40 -5.11
N LEU A 77 3.48 7.72 -6.24
CA LEU A 77 4.05 6.40 -6.51
C LEU A 77 5.59 6.45 -6.56
N ALA A 78 6.16 7.45 -7.23
CA ALA A 78 7.61 7.67 -7.26
C ALA A 78 8.17 7.89 -5.84
N ALA A 79 7.47 8.68 -5.01
CA ALA A 79 7.82 8.87 -3.62
C ALA A 79 7.80 7.55 -2.83
N LEU A 80 6.76 6.72 -2.97
CA LEU A 80 6.70 5.40 -2.34
C LEU A 80 7.88 4.50 -2.73
N LEU A 81 8.22 4.47 -4.02
CA LEU A 81 9.35 3.68 -4.53
C LEU A 81 10.69 4.16 -3.97
N SER A 82 10.86 5.47 -3.78
CA SER A 82 12.11 6.05 -3.23
C SER A 82 12.38 5.65 -1.78
N VAL A 83 11.34 5.34 -0.99
CA VAL A 83 11.45 4.98 0.43
C VAL A 83 11.77 3.48 0.62
N SER A 84 11.66 2.66 -0.43
CA SER A 84 11.65 1.19 -0.34
C SER A 84 13.02 0.51 -0.07
N SER A 85 14.10 1.26 0.18
CA SER A 85 15.46 0.74 0.33
C SER A 85 15.95 0.46 1.77
N THR A 86 15.06 0.43 2.78
CA THR A 86 15.43 0.11 4.18
C THR A 86 14.34 -0.69 4.89
#